data_AF-A0A7V9G1Q5-F1
#
_entry.id   AF-A0A7V9G1Q5-F1
#
_cell.length_a   1.000
_cell.length_b   1.000
_cell.length_c   1.000
_cell.angle_alpha   90.00
_cell.angle_beta   90.00
_cell.angle_gamma   90.00
#
_symmetry.space_group_name_H-M   'P 1'
#
loop_
_entity.id
_entity.type
_entity.pdbx_description
1 polymer ?
#
loop_
_entity_poly.entity_id
_entity_poly.type
_entity_poly.pdbx_seq_one_letter_code
_entity_poly.pdbx_strand_id
1 'polypeptide(L)' 'MSETGSETEARRLATEARDRVRFEEDALALSDQVYRVARHLAGSREEAEDLMQDAYARAFRSWRSFTPGTNLRAWL' A
#
# COMPACT_ATOMS: atom_id res chain seq x y z
N MET A 1 24.13 -2.43 29.31
CA MET A 1 22.72 -2.80 29.04
C MET A 1 22.01 -1.87 28.04
N SER A 2 22.68 -0.87 27.44
CA SER A 2 22.04 0.05 26.48
C SER A 2 22.22 -0.34 25.00
N GLU A 3 23.16 -1.23 24.67
CA GLU A 3 23.42 -1.67 23.29
C GLU A 3 22.33 -2.62 22.75
N THR A 4 21.80 -3.51 23.58
CA THR A 4 20.78 -4.51 23.20
C THR A 4 19.43 -3.87 22.80
N GLY A 5 19.11 -2.70 23.36
CA GLY A 5 17.90 -1.95 23.01
C GLY A 5 17.97 -1.33 21.60
N SER A 6 19.16 -0.85 21.21
CA SER A 6 19.41 -0.26 19.90
C SER A 6 19.34 -1.30 18.79
N GLU A 7 19.90 -2.50 19.00
CA GLU A 7 19.85 -3.59 18.02
C GLU A 7 18.42 -4.10 17.79
N THR A 8 17.62 -4.18 18.86
CA THR A 8 16.23 -4.62 18.77
C THR A 8 15.38 -3.61 18.00
N GLU A 9 15.57 -2.32 18.22
CA GLU A 9 14.88 -1.26 17.47
C GLU A 9 15.30 -1.25 16.00
N ALA A 10 16.59 -1.36 15.72
CA ALA A 10 17.08 -1.44 14.34
C ALA A 10 16.47 -2.63 13.58
N ARG A 11 16.32 -3.79 14.25
CA ARG A 11 15.65 -4.96 13.66
C ARG A 11 14.17 -4.70 13.37
N ARG A 12 13.45 -4.05 14.29
CA ARG A 12 12.03 -3.71 14.10
C ARG A 12 11.83 -2.78 12.91
N LEU A 13 12.60 -1.69 12.84
CA LEU A 13 12.55 -0.74 11.73
C LEU A 13 12.86 -1.41 10.39
N ALA A 14 13.84 -2.31 10.36
CA ALA A 14 14.18 -3.06 9.15
C ALA A 14 13.05 -4.02 8.71
N THR A 15 12.35 -4.66 9.66
CA THR A 15 11.18 -5.50 9.35
C THR A 15 10.03 -4.64 8.82
N GLU A 16 9.71 -3.53 9.49
CA GLU A 16 8.64 -2.62 9.08
C GLU A 16 8.89 -2.06 7.67
N ALA A 17 10.13 -1.68 7.35
CA ALA A 17 10.50 -1.21 6.03
C ALA A 17 10.30 -2.30 4.95
N ARG A 18 10.63 -3.56 5.25
CA ARG A 18 10.42 -4.68 4.32
C ARG A 18 8.94 -4.97 4.10
N ASP A 19 8.15 -4.94 5.16
CA ASP A 19 6.70 -5.18 5.07
C ASP A 19 6.02 -4.06 4.28
N ARG A 20 6.43 -2.82 4.48
CA ARG A 20 5.98 -1.68 3.68
C ARG A 20 6.32 -1.85 2.20
N VAL A 21 7.56 -2.21 1.86
CA VAL A 21 7.98 -2.42 0.47
C VAL A 21 7.14 -3.51 -0.18
N ARG A 22 6.94 -4.65 0.49
CA ARG A 22 6.10 -5.74 -0.02
C ARG A 22 4.66 -5.29 -0.29
N PHE A 23 4.07 -4.55 0.64
CA PHE A 23 2.73 -3.99 0.44
C PHE A 23 2.68 -3.03 -0.77
N GLU A 24 3.67 -2.14 -0.92
CA GLU A 24 3.74 -1.21 -2.05
C GLU A 24 3.86 -1.96 -3.39
N GLU A 25 4.71 -2.99 -3.46
CA GLU A 25 4.86 -3.85 -4.64
C GLU A 25 3.56 -4.59 -4.99
N ASP A 26 2.94 -5.25 -4.01
CA ASP A 26 1.69 -6.00 -4.21
C ASP A 26 0.53 -5.07 -4.60
N ALA A 27 0.46 -3.87 -4.02
CA ALA A 27 -0.57 -2.89 -4.34
C ALA A 27 -0.40 -2.34 -5.76
N LEU A 28 0.83 -2.02 -6.17
CA LEU A 28 1.12 -1.53 -7.53
C LEU A 28 0.91 -2.60 -8.60
N ALA A 29 1.07 -3.88 -8.27
CA ALA A 29 0.72 -4.99 -9.15
C ALA A 29 -0.80 -5.03 -9.48
N LEU A 30 -1.65 -4.38 -8.68
CA LEU A 30 -3.08 -4.24 -8.94
C LEU A 30 -3.44 -3.01 -9.80
N SER A 31 -2.48 -2.20 -10.23
CA SER A 31 -2.70 -0.92 -10.92
C SER A 31 -3.67 -1.01 -12.10
N ASP A 32 -3.51 -1.98 -12.99
CA ASP A 32 -4.42 -2.19 -14.13
C ASP A 32 -5.86 -2.54 -13.69
N GLN A 33 -6.01 -3.25 -12.57
CA GLN A 33 -7.34 -3.57 -12.03
C GLN A 33 -7.98 -2.35 -11.39
N VAL A 34 -7.22 -1.60 -10.59
CA VAL A 34 -7.68 -0.36 -9.95
C VAL A 34 -8.07 0.65 -11.02
N TYR A 35 -7.24 0.85 -12.04
CA TYR A 35 -7.55 1.74 -13.15
C TYR A 35 -8.81 1.31 -13.90
N ARG A 36 -8.98 0.01 -14.16
CA ARG A 36 -10.22 -0.50 -14.77
C ARG A 36 -11.43 -0.15 -13.91
N VAL A 37 -11.39 -0.40 -12.60
CA VAL A 37 -12.50 -0.02 -11.71
C VAL A 37 -12.76 1.48 -11.76
N ALA A 38 -11.71 2.31 -11.65
CA ALA A 38 -11.83 3.76 -11.74
C ALA A 38 -12.47 4.21 -13.05
N ARG A 39 -12.13 3.59 -14.19
CA ARG A 39 -12.72 3.85 -15.50
C ARG A 39 -14.20 3.49 -15.63
N HIS A 40 -14.72 2.61 -14.78
CA HIS A 40 -16.17 2.34 -14.73
C HIS A 40 -16.91 3.35 -13.85
N LEU A 41 -16.21 4.06 -12.96
CA LEU A 41 -16.79 5.02 -12.02
C LEU A 41 -16.67 6.47 -12.49
N ALA A 42 -15.63 6.79 -13.25
CA ALA A 42 -15.35 8.13 -13.77
C ALA A 42 -15.99 8.39 -15.13
N GLY A 43 -16.27 9.66 -15.44
CA GLY A 43 -16.82 10.10 -16.73
C GLY A 43 -15.75 10.35 -17.79
N SER A 44 -14.52 10.63 -17.39
CA SER A 44 -13.38 10.82 -18.31
C SER A 44 -12.18 9.91 -17.98
N ARG A 45 -11.17 9.99 -18.84
CA ARG A 45 -9.88 9.35 -18.60
C ARG A 45 -9.14 10.05 -17.46
N GLU A 46 -9.08 11.38 -17.46
CA GLU A 46 -8.36 12.14 -16.42
C GLU A 46 -8.98 11.88 -15.04
N GLU A 47 -10.31 11.94 -14.94
CA GLU A 47 -11.03 11.68 -13.68
C GLU A 47 -10.73 10.29 -13.10
N ALA A 48 -10.52 9.28 -13.96
CA ALA A 48 -10.15 7.94 -13.51
C ALA A 48 -8.70 7.83 -13.05
N GLU A 49 -7.78 8.54 -13.71
CA GLU A 49 -6.38 8.62 -13.29
C GLU A 49 -6.28 9.31 -11.92
N ASP A 50 -7.03 10.40 -11.71
CA ASP A 50 -7.11 11.12 -10.44
C ASP A 50 -7.73 10.23 -9.33
N LEU A 51 -8.83 9.53 -9.62
CA LEU A 51 -9.47 8.62 -8.66
C LEU A 51 -8.53 7.48 -8.25
N MET A 52 -7.80 6.91 -9.20
CA MET A 52 -6.79 5.88 -8.93
C MET A 52 -5.66 6.43 -8.05
N GLN A 53 -5.15 7.62 -8.35
CA GLN A 53 -4.11 8.27 -7.55
C GLN A 53 -4.58 8.52 -6.12
N ASP A 54 -5.80 9.01 -5.93
CA ASP A 54 -6.40 9.23 -4.62
C ASP A 54 -6.55 7.92 -3.83
N ALA A 55 -6.95 6.83 -4.50
CA ALA A 55 -7.04 5.51 -3.88
C ALA A 55 -5.67 5.03 -3.39
N TYR A 56 -4.63 5.10 -4.23
CA TYR A 56 -3.27 4.74 -3.82
C TYR A 56 -2.71 5.67 -2.73
N ALA A 57 -2.98 6.97 -2.78
CA ALA A 57 -2.57 7.91 -1.75
C ALA A 57 -3.19 7.56 -0.39
N ARG A 58 -4.46 7.13 -0.36
CA ARG A 58 -5.12 6.63 0.85
C ARG A 58 -4.53 5.29 1.31
N ALA A 59 -4.33 4.36 0.39
CA ALA A 59 -3.73 3.06 0.66
C ALA A 59 -2.34 3.18 1.31
N PHE A 60 -1.45 3.99 0.73
CA PHE A 60 -0.09 4.18 1.23
C PHE A 60 -0.04 4.93 2.56
N ARG A 61 -0.98 5.84 2.83
CA ARG A 61 -1.12 6.44 4.18
C ARG A 61 -1.61 5.43 5.22
N SER A 62 -2.48 4.51 4.81
CA SER A 62 -3.13 3.53 5.70
C SER A 62 -2.45 2.16 5.72
N TRP A 63 -1.27 2.00 5.12
CA TRP A 63 -0.64 0.70 4.88
C TRP A 63 -0.50 -0.17 6.15
N ARG A 64 -0.23 0.46 7.31
CA ARG A 64 -0.11 -0.24 8.60
C ARG A 64 -1.39 -0.95 9.07
N SER A 65 -2.54 -0.60 8.50
CA SER A 65 -3.82 -1.25 8.80
C SER A 65 -4.08 -2.48 7.94
N PHE A 66 -3.27 -2.71 6.90
CA PHE A 66 -3.32 -3.93 6.11
C PHE A 66 -2.66 -5.07 6.87
N THR A 67 -3.32 -6.23 6.88
CA THR A 67 -2.78 -7.47 7.45
C THR A 67 -2.29 -8.38 6.32
N PRO A 68 -0.99 -8.69 6.23
CA PRO A 68 -0.46 -9.61 5.23
C PRO A 68 -1.18 -10.96 5.23
N GLY A 69 -1.40 -11.52 4.03
CA GLY A 69 -2.17 -12.76 3.84
C GLY A 69 -3.68 -12.57 3.75
N THR A 70 -4.20 -11.36 3.98
CA THR A 70 -5.59 -11.02 3.67
C THR A 70 -5.75 -10.58 2.21
N ASN A 71 -6.99 -10.44 1.74
CA ASN A 71 -7.27 -10.08 0.35
C ASN A 71 -6.95 -8.59 0.10
N LEU A 72 -5.75 -8.31 -0.42
CA LEU A 72 -5.31 -6.96 -0.74
C LEU A 72 -6.23 -6.27 -1.76
N ARG A 73 -6.75 -6.99 -2.76
CA ARG A 73 -7.66 -6.43 -3.77
C ARG A 73 -8.98 -5.95 -3.19
N ALA A 74 -9.46 -6.58 -2.11
CA ALA A 74 -10.69 -6.16 -1.45
C ALA A 74 -10.45 -5.05 -0.42
N TRP A 75 -9.23 -4.99 0.14
CA TRP A 75 -8.82 -3.94 1.05
C TRP A 75 -8.51 -2.62 0.33
N LEU A 76 -7.89 -2.72 -0.86
CA LEU A 76 -7.59 -1.63 -1.78
C LEU A 76 -8.83 -1.17 -2.53
#